data_AF-A0A4V2S1A0-F1
#
_entry.id   AF-A0A4V2S1A0-F1
#
_cell.length_a   1.000
_cell.length_b   1.000
_cell.length_c   1.000
_cell.angle_alpha   90.00
_cell.angle_beta   90.00
_cell.angle_gamma   90.00
#
_symmetry.space_group_name_H-M   'P 1'
#
loop_
_entity.id
_entity.type
_entity.pdbx_description
1 polymer ?
#
loop_
_entity_poly.entity_id
_entity_poly.type
_entity_poly.pdbx_seq_one_letter_code
_entity_poly.pdbx_strand_id
1 'polypeptide(L)'
;MADEQSQIERWVSFAGKFLPPVTLITALLFYFGYVSARSQYEYFGIDVDTIGLSTQDYVMRSPQPLLVPLLVITLLAVAGLLLHNAIHPTETGVRRAARATVGLLLFGVAALLAFPLIGHLPYYALFVPGVIGLASATLAYLTYLRRQVSPHVGGQRTLIALLVVVTVICAFWATATTAQYTGRGLAKADAEDLDKFPVVILDTKEKLALRSPGLEETALRAGAGQTFNYRYRGLRLLIVGENRLFLVPQQWTASNTTVVVPLDSSIRVQFQFQNDPP
;
A
#
# COMPACT_ATOMS: atom_id res chain seq x y z
N MET A 1 -44.18 4.05 -22.97
CA MET A 1 -44.17 3.06 -21.88
C MET A 1 -43.36 1.80 -22.21
N ALA A 2 -43.68 1.01 -23.25
CA ALA A 2 -42.89 -0.20 -23.59
C ALA A 2 -41.43 0.12 -24.02
N ASP A 3 -41.22 1.23 -24.73
CA ASP A 3 -39.89 1.65 -25.20
C ASP A 3 -38.99 2.14 -24.04
N GLU A 4 -39.56 2.84 -23.05
CA GLU A 4 -38.87 3.28 -21.83
C GLU A 4 -38.45 2.11 -20.93
N GLN A 5 -39.29 1.09 -20.76
CA GLN A 5 -38.92 -0.11 -20.01
C GLN A 5 -37.74 -0.84 -20.69
N SER A 6 -37.72 -0.89 -22.03
CA SER A 6 -36.61 -1.50 -22.78
C SER A 6 -35.30 -0.72 -22.67
N GLN A 7 -35.36 0.61 -22.55
CA GLN A 7 -34.20 1.46 -22.33
C GLN A 7 -33.67 1.29 -20.91
N ILE A 8 -34.54 1.27 -19.89
CA ILE A 8 -34.16 1.07 -18.49
C ILE A 8 -33.52 -0.30 -18.30
N GLU A 9 -34.07 -1.36 -18.89
CA GLU A 9 -33.47 -2.71 -18.86
C GLU A 9 -32.09 -2.75 -19.54
N ARG A 10 -31.91 -2.03 -20.65
CA ARG A 10 -30.59 -1.88 -21.29
C ARG A 10 -29.58 -1.17 -20.40
N TRP A 11 -29.98 -0.05 -19.78
CA TRP A 11 -29.13 0.70 -18.85
C TRP A 11 -28.77 -0.10 -17.59
N VAL A 12 -29.72 -0.85 -17.03
CA VAL A 12 -29.49 -1.74 -15.88
C VAL A 12 -28.58 -2.91 -16.26
N SER A 13 -28.79 -3.54 -17.43
CA SER A 13 -27.90 -4.63 -17.90
C SER A 13 -26.48 -4.13 -18.22
N PHE A 14 -26.36 -2.89 -18.69
CA PHE A 14 -25.07 -2.25 -18.98
C PHE A 14 -24.36 -1.90 -17.67
N ALA A 15 -25.04 -1.25 -16.73
CA ALA A 15 -24.50 -0.95 -15.40
C ALA A 15 -24.06 -2.23 -14.64
N GLY A 16 -24.85 -3.30 -14.73
CA GLY A 16 -24.52 -4.60 -14.12
C GLY A 16 -23.22 -5.24 -14.64
N LYS A 17 -22.76 -4.90 -15.85
CA LYS A 17 -21.49 -5.41 -16.41
C LYS A 17 -20.26 -4.64 -15.91
N PHE A 18 -20.40 -3.36 -15.58
CA PHE A 18 -19.29 -2.52 -15.10
C PHE A 18 -19.19 -2.47 -13.58
N LEU A 19 -20.29 -2.75 -12.87
CA LEU A 19 -20.31 -2.71 -11.41
C LEU A 19 -19.27 -3.64 -10.76
N PRO A 20 -19.14 -4.93 -11.15
CA PRO A 20 -18.16 -5.82 -10.51
C PRO A 20 -16.70 -5.38 -10.73
N PRO A 21 -16.24 -5.06 -11.96
CA PRO A 21 -14.89 -4.54 -12.17
C PRO A 21 -14.59 -3.24 -11.42
N VAL A 22 -15.53 -2.29 -11.39
CA VAL A 22 -15.34 -1.01 -10.69
C VAL A 22 -15.23 -1.26 -9.18
N THR A 23 -16.12 -2.06 -8.60
CA THR A 23 -16.04 -2.40 -7.17
C THR A 23 -14.74 -3.11 -6.81
N LEU A 24 -14.26 -4.03 -7.65
CA LEU A 24 -12.97 -4.70 -7.46
C LEU A 24 -11.81 -3.71 -7.53
N ILE A 25 -11.78 -2.83 -8.52
CA ILE A 25 -10.75 -1.80 -8.65
C ILE A 25 -10.77 -0.89 -7.41
N THR A 26 -11.94 -0.37 -7.02
CA THR A 26 -12.08 0.46 -5.82
C THR A 26 -11.60 -0.27 -4.56
N ALA A 27 -11.96 -1.54 -4.39
CA ALA A 27 -11.52 -2.35 -3.26
C ALA A 27 -9.99 -2.55 -3.24
N LEU A 28 -9.36 -2.78 -4.39
CA LEU A 28 -7.91 -2.89 -4.52
C LEU A 28 -7.22 -1.56 -4.22
N LEU A 29 -7.70 -0.45 -4.80
CA LEU A 29 -7.17 0.89 -4.52
C LEU A 29 -7.26 1.19 -3.02
N PHE A 30 -8.42 0.96 -2.41
CA PHE A 30 -8.60 1.09 -0.97
C PHE A 30 -7.61 0.23 -0.18
N TYR A 31 -7.52 -1.07 -0.48
CA TYR A 31 -6.67 -2.00 0.27
C TYR A 31 -5.19 -1.62 0.19
N PHE A 32 -4.66 -1.32 -1.00
CA PHE A 32 -3.24 -0.97 -1.14
C PHE A 32 -2.92 0.42 -0.59
N GLY A 33 -3.87 1.37 -0.69
CA GLY A 33 -3.78 2.66 -0.01
C GLY A 33 -3.74 2.49 1.51
N TYR A 34 -4.60 1.63 2.07
CA TYR A 34 -4.63 1.28 3.50
C TYR A 34 -3.32 0.64 3.96
N VAL A 35 -2.83 -0.39 3.26
CA VAL A 35 -1.60 -1.10 3.62
C VAL A 35 -0.40 -0.15 3.62
N SER A 36 -0.32 0.75 2.63
CA SER A 36 0.75 1.74 2.55
C SER A 36 0.65 2.77 3.68
N ALA A 37 -0.54 3.35 3.90
CA ALA A 37 -0.76 4.32 4.97
C ALA A 37 -0.51 3.72 6.36
N ARG A 38 -1.00 2.51 6.63
CA ARG A 38 -0.72 1.78 7.87
C ARG A 38 0.78 1.66 8.11
N SER A 39 1.52 1.22 7.11
CA SER A 39 2.97 1.07 7.23
C SER A 39 3.72 2.39 7.36
N GLN A 40 3.16 3.50 6.83
CA GLN A 40 3.72 4.84 6.98
C GLN A 40 3.52 5.38 8.41
N TYR A 41 2.28 5.30 8.93
CA TYR A 41 1.96 5.83 10.25
C TYR A 41 2.47 4.95 11.41
N GLU A 42 2.60 3.64 11.19
CA GLU A 42 3.21 2.72 12.15
C GLU A 42 4.66 3.11 12.48
N TYR A 43 5.39 3.68 11.51
CA TYR A 43 6.74 4.21 11.73
C TYR A 43 6.76 5.35 12.75
N PHE A 44 5.70 6.15 12.80
CA PHE A 44 5.51 7.22 13.79
C PHE A 44 4.82 6.73 15.08
N GLY A 45 4.64 5.42 15.24
CA GLY A 45 4.00 4.82 16.42
C GLY A 45 2.48 4.98 16.45
N ILE A 46 1.85 5.25 15.31
CA ILE A 46 0.40 5.50 15.20
C ILE A 46 -0.25 4.35 14.45
N ASP A 47 -1.31 3.78 15.01
CA ASP A 47 -2.20 2.91 14.26
C ASP A 47 -3.12 3.78 13.38
N VAL A 48 -3.11 3.56 12.06
CA VAL A 48 -3.89 4.33 11.10
C VAL A 48 -5.39 4.30 11.40
N ASP A 49 -5.87 3.22 12.02
CA ASP A 49 -7.28 3.06 12.40
C ASP A 49 -7.69 4.06 13.50
N THR A 50 -6.72 4.60 14.24
CA THR A 50 -6.95 5.68 15.21
C THR A 50 -7.02 7.05 14.57
N ILE A 51 -6.61 7.24 13.31
CA ILE A 51 -6.63 8.56 12.67
C ILE A 51 -8.06 8.93 12.26
N GLY A 52 -8.86 7.95 11.82
CA GLY A 52 -10.20 8.16 11.28
C GLY A 52 -10.18 8.58 9.81
N LEU A 53 -9.29 7.99 9.01
CA LEU A 53 -9.26 8.22 7.56
C LEU A 53 -10.47 7.59 6.87
N SER A 54 -11.04 8.31 5.90
CA SER A 54 -12.16 7.81 5.10
C SER A 54 -11.71 6.81 4.03
N THR A 55 -12.65 6.08 3.42
CA THR A 55 -12.36 5.23 2.25
C THR A 55 -11.74 6.04 1.11
N GLN A 56 -12.21 7.27 0.89
CA GLN A 56 -11.69 8.17 -0.14
C GLN A 56 -10.22 8.53 0.13
N ASP A 57 -9.85 8.75 1.38
CA ASP A 57 -8.48 9.06 1.78
C ASP A 57 -7.50 7.96 1.42
N TYR A 58 -7.90 6.69 1.60
CA TYR A 58 -7.07 5.56 1.21
C TYR A 58 -6.97 5.40 -0.31
N VAL A 59 -8.08 5.57 -1.04
CA VAL A 59 -8.07 5.50 -2.50
C VAL A 59 -7.17 6.59 -3.11
N MET A 60 -7.16 7.80 -2.56
CA MET A 60 -6.27 8.88 -3.04
C MET A 60 -4.78 8.60 -2.78
N ARG A 61 -4.44 7.77 -1.79
CA ARG A 61 -3.06 7.39 -1.45
C ARG A 61 -2.57 6.14 -2.20
N SER A 62 -3.43 5.43 -2.91
CA SER A 62 -3.09 4.18 -3.60
C SER A 62 -2.23 4.28 -4.87
N PRO A 63 -2.16 5.41 -5.63
CA PRO A 63 -1.39 5.44 -6.88
C PRO A 63 0.10 5.15 -6.68
N GLN A 64 0.72 5.75 -5.66
CA GLN A 64 2.15 5.61 -5.40
C GLN A 64 2.59 4.17 -5.08
N PRO A 65 1.94 3.43 -4.15
CA PRO A 65 2.29 2.03 -3.90
C PRO A 65 1.96 1.07 -5.06
N LEU A 66 1.05 1.45 -5.97
CA LEU A 66 0.62 0.61 -7.09
C LEU A 66 1.43 0.82 -8.38
N LEU A 67 2.02 2.00 -8.57
CA LEU A 67 2.69 2.36 -9.81
C LEU A 67 3.77 1.34 -10.20
N VAL A 68 4.69 1.04 -9.27
CA VAL A 68 5.82 0.13 -9.54
C VAL A 68 5.34 -1.31 -9.82
N PRO A 69 4.48 -1.94 -8.99
CA PRO A 69 3.94 -3.26 -9.29
C PRO A 69 3.21 -3.33 -10.64
N LEU A 70 2.34 -2.36 -10.95
CA LEU A 70 1.61 -2.32 -12.22
C LEU A 70 2.55 -2.18 -13.41
N LEU A 71 3.59 -1.33 -13.31
CA LEU A 71 4.60 -1.17 -14.34
C LEU A 71 5.37 -2.48 -14.57
N VAL A 72 5.84 -3.13 -13.50
CA VAL A 72 6.57 -4.41 -13.59
C VAL A 72 5.70 -5.50 -14.22
N ILE A 73 4.44 -5.65 -13.77
CA ILE A 73 3.50 -6.63 -14.35
C ILE A 73 3.26 -6.34 -15.83
N THR A 74 3.06 -5.08 -16.20
CA THR A 74 2.84 -4.67 -17.60
C THR A 74 4.07 -4.96 -18.47
N LEU A 75 5.27 -4.62 -18.00
CA LEU A 75 6.52 -4.90 -18.70
C LEU A 75 6.78 -6.42 -18.84
N LEU A 76 6.48 -7.21 -17.81
CA LEU A 76 6.56 -8.67 -17.89
C LEU A 76 5.56 -9.25 -18.90
N ALA A 77 4.34 -8.72 -18.95
CA ALA A 77 3.35 -9.12 -19.95
C ALA A 77 3.82 -8.79 -21.37
N VAL A 78 4.36 -7.58 -21.60
CA VAL A 78 4.96 -7.18 -22.88
C VAL A 78 6.12 -8.09 -23.25
N ALA A 79 7.05 -8.34 -22.33
CA ALA A 79 8.17 -9.25 -22.55
C ALA A 79 7.69 -10.67 -22.90
N GLY A 80 6.66 -11.17 -22.24
CA GLY A 80 6.03 -12.46 -22.53
C GLY A 80 5.41 -12.51 -23.94
N LEU A 81 4.73 -11.44 -24.37
CA LEU A 81 4.17 -11.33 -25.72
C LEU A 81 5.25 -11.28 -26.80
N LEU A 82 6.32 -10.50 -26.58
CA LEU A 82 7.46 -10.45 -27.49
C LEU A 82 8.13 -11.82 -27.60
N LEU A 83 8.31 -12.51 -26.47
CA LEU A 83 8.88 -13.86 -26.43
C LEU A 83 7.98 -14.88 -27.15
N HIS A 84 6.65 -14.79 -26.96
CA HIS A 84 5.69 -15.63 -27.67
C HIS A 84 5.80 -15.49 -29.19
N ASN A 85 5.96 -14.26 -29.68
CA ASN A 85 6.06 -13.98 -31.12
C ASN A 85 7.42 -14.39 -31.70
N ALA A 86 8.49 -14.35 -30.90
CA ALA A 86 9.85 -14.69 -31.34
C ALA A 86 10.15 -16.20 -31.32
N ILE A 87 9.48 -16.97 -30.47
CA ILE A 87 9.77 -18.41 -30.29
C ILE A 87 8.81 -19.27 -31.11
N HIS A 88 9.39 -20.20 -31.88
CA HIS A 88 8.66 -21.33 -32.46
C HIS A 88 8.81 -22.56 -31.55
N PRO A 89 7.77 -22.95 -30.79
CA PRO A 89 7.90 -23.99 -29.78
C PRO A 89 8.12 -25.38 -30.40
N THR A 90 9.20 -26.06 -29.99
CA THR A 90 9.43 -27.48 -30.28
C THR A 90 8.99 -28.34 -29.10
N GLU A 91 8.51 -29.57 -29.35
CA GLU A 91 8.07 -30.46 -28.26
C GLU A 91 9.16 -30.72 -27.21
N THR A 92 10.40 -30.93 -27.68
CA THR A 92 11.56 -31.18 -26.80
C THR A 92 11.93 -29.92 -26.00
N GLY A 93 11.87 -28.74 -26.62
CA GLY A 93 12.09 -27.45 -25.95
C GLY A 93 11.07 -27.18 -24.86
N VAL A 94 9.78 -27.32 -25.17
CA VAL A 94 8.67 -27.14 -24.22
C VAL A 94 8.72 -28.18 -23.09
N ARG A 95 9.21 -29.40 -23.36
CA ARG A 95 9.40 -30.42 -22.31
C ARG A 95 10.50 -30.06 -21.33
N ARG A 96 11.65 -29.60 -21.83
CA ARG A 96 12.79 -29.17 -21.00
C ARG A 96 12.44 -27.91 -20.20
N ALA A 97 11.85 -26.91 -20.84
CA ALA A 97 11.42 -25.68 -20.18
C ALA A 97 10.47 -25.98 -19.02
N ALA A 98 9.44 -26.80 -19.22
CA ALA A 98 8.50 -27.10 -18.14
C ALA A 98 9.14 -27.85 -16.96
N ARG A 99 10.11 -28.74 -17.20
CA ARG A 99 10.84 -29.41 -16.11
C ARG A 99 11.65 -28.40 -15.30
N ALA A 100 12.33 -27.47 -15.96
CA ALA A 100 13.05 -26.40 -15.30
C ALA A 100 12.09 -25.49 -14.52
N THR A 101 10.95 -25.11 -15.11
CA THR A 101 9.92 -24.29 -14.45
C THR A 101 9.28 -25.00 -13.25
N VAL A 102 9.06 -26.31 -13.31
CA VAL A 102 8.60 -27.11 -12.17
C VAL A 102 9.65 -27.11 -11.05
N GLY A 103 10.93 -27.26 -11.39
CA GLY A 103 12.02 -27.12 -10.41
C GLY A 103 12.03 -25.74 -9.75
N LEU A 104 11.85 -24.67 -10.53
CA LEU A 104 11.75 -23.30 -10.01
C LEU A 104 10.51 -23.11 -9.12
N LEU A 105 9.37 -23.69 -9.49
CA LEU A 105 8.15 -23.65 -8.68
C LEU A 105 8.34 -24.38 -7.35
N LEU A 106 8.94 -25.58 -7.37
CA LEU A 106 9.26 -26.35 -6.16
C LEU A 106 10.25 -25.59 -5.26
N PHE A 107 11.25 -24.93 -5.84
CA PHE A 107 12.15 -24.05 -5.10
C PHE A 107 11.40 -22.88 -4.45
N GLY A 108 10.49 -22.22 -5.17
CA GLY A 108 9.62 -21.18 -4.62
C GLY A 108 8.75 -21.69 -3.47
N VAL A 109 8.16 -22.89 -3.61
CA VAL A 109 7.37 -23.54 -2.54
C VAL A 109 8.25 -23.89 -1.34
N ALA A 110 9.46 -24.39 -1.53
CA ALA A 110 10.40 -24.65 -0.44
C ALA A 110 10.77 -23.35 0.30
N ALA A 111 10.98 -22.25 -0.44
CA ALA A 111 11.19 -20.93 0.15
C ALA A 111 9.95 -20.45 0.92
N LEU A 112 8.74 -20.65 0.39
CA LEU A 112 7.51 -20.35 1.13
C LEU A 112 7.42 -21.11 2.46
N LEU A 113 7.76 -22.40 2.47
CA LEU A 113 7.76 -23.20 3.69
C LEU A 113 8.85 -22.78 4.68
N ALA A 114 9.95 -22.21 4.19
CA ALA A 114 11.04 -21.67 5.01
C ALA A 114 10.75 -20.27 5.58
N PHE A 115 9.61 -19.65 5.24
CA PHE A 115 9.25 -18.30 5.68
C PHE A 115 9.32 -18.08 7.20
N PRO A 116 8.87 -19.00 8.08
CA PRO A 116 8.98 -18.82 9.53
C PRO A 116 10.44 -18.76 10.04
N LEU A 117 11.39 -19.34 9.30
CA LEU A 117 12.79 -19.44 9.70
C LEU A 117 13.63 -18.26 9.18
N ILE A 118 13.43 -17.90 7.90
CA ILE A 118 14.29 -16.94 7.19
C ILE A 118 13.51 -15.77 6.58
N GLY A 119 12.23 -15.62 6.90
CA GLY A 119 11.37 -14.56 6.36
C GLY A 119 11.74 -13.13 6.80
N HIS A 120 12.58 -13.00 7.83
CA HIS A 120 13.12 -11.71 8.29
C HIS A 120 14.22 -11.15 7.38
N LEU A 121 14.76 -11.96 6.45
CA LEU A 121 15.78 -11.52 5.52
C LEU A 121 15.24 -10.41 4.59
N PRO A 122 16.08 -9.43 4.23
CA PRO A 122 15.66 -8.34 3.36
C PRO A 122 15.18 -8.89 2.01
N TYR A 123 14.06 -8.33 1.51
CA TYR A 123 13.42 -8.69 0.24
C TYR A 123 12.86 -10.12 0.14
N TYR A 124 12.98 -10.96 1.17
CA TYR A 124 12.49 -12.34 1.13
C TYR A 124 10.98 -12.41 0.86
N ALA A 125 10.22 -11.54 1.53
CA ALA A 125 8.78 -11.42 1.37
C ALA A 125 8.34 -10.99 -0.04
N LEU A 126 9.23 -10.39 -0.84
CA LEU A 126 8.97 -10.05 -2.25
C LEU A 126 9.48 -11.15 -3.19
N PHE A 127 10.61 -11.77 -2.87
CA PHE A 127 11.24 -12.83 -3.66
C PHE A 127 10.33 -14.06 -3.80
N VAL A 128 9.78 -14.55 -2.68
CA VAL A 128 8.95 -15.78 -2.65
C VAL A 128 7.74 -15.67 -3.59
N PRO A 129 6.84 -14.68 -3.45
CA PRO A 129 5.72 -14.55 -4.38
C PRO A 129 6.17 -14.24 -5.81
N GLY A 130 7.28 -13.53 -6.02
CA GLY A 130 7.84 -13.28 -7.35
C GLY A 130 8.21 -14.57 -8.08
N VAL A 131 8.97 -15.46 -7.42
CA VAL A 131 9.41 -16.74 -8.00
C VAL A 131 8.22 -17.66 -8.26
N ILE A 132 7.31 -17.83 -7.28
CA ILE A 132 6.13 -18.70 -7.43
C ILE A 132 5.21 -18.17 -8.53
N GLY A 133 4.95 -16.86 -8.55
CA GLY A 133 4.07 -16.22 -9.52
C GLY A 133 4.58 -16.35 -10.95
N LEU A 134 5.87 -16.07 -11.18
CA LEU A 134 6.52 -16.20 -12.48
C LEU A 134 6.60 -17.66 -12.94
N ALA A 135 6.97 -18.58 -12.06
CA ALA A 135 7.02 -20.01 -12.37
C ALA A 135 5.62 -20.53 -12.72
N SER A 136 4.59 -20.14 -11.97
CA SER A 136 3.20 -20.53 -12.22
C SER A 136 2.67 -19.98 -13.55
N ALA A 137 2.94 -18.71 -13.85
CA ALA A 137 2.54 -18.08 -15.11
C ALA A 137 3.21 -18.75 -16.32
N THR A 138 4.52 -19.02 -16.19
CA THR A 138 5.30 -19.71 -17.22
C THR A 138 4.79 -21.13 -17.42
N LEU A 139 4.50 -21.87 -16.34
CA LEU A 139 4.00 -23.24 -16.43
C LEU A 139 2.58 -23.30 -17.03
N ALA A 140 1.73 -22.31 -16.73
CA ALA A 140 0.41 -22.17 -17.34
C ALA A 140 0.54 -21.99 -18.86
N TYR A 141 1.42 -21.08 -19.28
CA TYR A 141 1.69 -20.82 -20.70
C TYR A 141 2.30 -22.03 -21.42
N LEU A 142 3.28 -22.71 -20.82
CA LEU A 142 3.84 -23.94 -21.38
C LEU A 142 2.81 -25.06 -21.50
N THR A 143 1.89 -25.17 -20.54
CA THR A 143 0.78 -26.12 -20.59
C THR A 143 -0.20 -25.76 -21.70
N TYR A 144 -0.48 -24.47 -21.91
CA TYR A 144 -1.28 -23.98 -23.02
C TYR A 144 -0.66 -24.31 -24.39
N LEU A 145 0.66 -24.09 -24.56
CA LEU A 145 1.35 -24.45 -25.80
C LEU A 145 1.29 -25.95 -26.08
N ARG A 146 1.51 -26.80 -25.06
CA ARG A 146 1.38 -28.27 -25.22
C ARG A 146 -0.01 -28.68 -25.65
N ARG A 147 -1.04 -28.02 -25.13
CA ARG A 147 -2.42 -28.31 -25.49
C ARG A 147 -2.71 -28.02 -26.96
N GLN A 148 -2.12 -26.97 -27.52
CA GLN A 148 -2.28 -26.64 -28.94
C GLN A 148 -1.59 -27.66 -29.86
N VAL A 149 -0.46 -28.22 -29.43
CA VAL A 149 0.32 -29.20 -30.20
C VAL A 149 -0.24 -30.63 -30.05
N SER A 150 -0.72 -31.00 -28.86
CA SER A 150 -1.20 -32.36 -28.54
C SER A 150 -2.51 -32.32 -27.73
N PRO A 151 -3.69 -32.31 -28.38
CA PRO A 151 -4.99 -32.09 -27.74
C PRO A 151 -5.54 -33.26 -26.90
N HIS A 152 -4.85 -34.41 -26.86
CA HIS A 152 -5.39 -35.68 -26.34
C HIS A 152 -5.27 -35.90 -24.81
N VAL A 153 -4.78 -34.92 -24.03
CA VAL A 153 -4.59 -35.07 -22.58
C VAL A 153 -5.64 -34.28 -21.79
N GLY A 154 -6.55 -34.98 -21.12
CA GLY A 154 -7.54 -34.39 -20.21
C GLY A 154 -6.90 -33.72 -18.98
N GLY A 155 -7.59 -32.74 -18.38
CA GLY A 155 -7.17 -32.08 -17.13
C GLY A 155 -6.30 -30.81 -17.26
N GLN A 156 -5.76 -30.52 -18.46
CA GLN A 156 -4.89 -29.35 -18.67
C GLN A 156 -5.60 -28.00 -18.44
N ARG A 157 -6.92 -27.90 -18.72
CA ARG A 157 -7.70 -26.69 -18.45
C ARG A 157 -7.74 -26.34 -16.96
N THR A 158 -8.01 -27.34 -16.13
CA THR A 158 -8.05 -27.18 -14.67
C THR A 158 -6.68 -26.80 -14.13
N LEU A 159 -5.60 -27.45 -14.61
CA LEU A 159 -4.24 -27.08 -14.23
C LEU A 159 -3.89 -25.64 -14.58
N ILE A 160 -4.20 -25.20 -15.82
CA ILE A 160 -3.99 -23.81 -16.24
C ILE A 160 -4.76 -22.85 -15.33
N ALA A 161 -6.04 -23.15 -15.04
CA ALA A 161 -6.85 -22.31 -14.15
C ALA A 161 -6.23 -22.19 -12.75
N LEU A 162 -5.79 -23.30 -12.15
CA LEU A 162 -5.13 -23.29 -10.85
C LEU A 162 -3.81 -22.49 -10.86
N LEU A 163 -2.99 -22.65 -11.91
CA LEU A 163 -1.74 -21.91 -12.04
C LEU A 163 -1.98 -20.40 -12.21
N VAL A 164 -3.01 -20.02 -12.96
CA VAL A 164 -3.42 -18.61 -13.09
C VAL A 164 -3.89 -18.05 -11.74
N VAL A 165 -4.66 -18.81 -10.96
CA VAL A 165 -5.07 -18.42 -9.61
C VAL A 165 -3.84 -18.21 -8.71
N VAL A 166 -2.88 -19.12 -8.72
CA VAL A 166 -1.63 -18.97 -7.96
C VAL A 166 -0.86 -17.72 -8.41
N THR A 167 -0.75 -17.48 -9.72
CA THR A 167 -0.12 -16.25 -10.25
C THR A 167 -0.81 -15.00 -9.75
N VAL A 168 -2.15 -14.94 -9.74
CA VAL A 168 -2.92 -13.78 -9.25
C VAL A 168 -2.70 -13.58 -7.75
N ILE A 169 -2.74 -14.65 -6.94
CA ILE A 169 -2.49 -14.58 -5.50
C ILE A 169 -1.06 -14.07 -5.23
N CYS A 170 -0.06 -14.58 -5.95
CA CYS A 170 1.33 -14.13 -5.82
C CYS A 170 1.51 -12.68 -6.27
N ALA A 171 0.85 -12.25 -7.35
CA ALA A 171 0.88 -10.85 -7.78
C ALA A 171 0.25 -9.92 -6.73
N PHE A 172 -0.88 -10.32 -6.14
CA PHE A 172 -1.51 -9.60 -5.04
C PHE A 172 -0.58 -9.50 -3.82
N TRP A 173 0.04 -10.61 -3.42
CA TRP A 173 1.00 -10.63 -2.30
C TRP A 173 2.21 -9.73 -2.58
N ALA A 174 2.87 -9.88 -3.73
CA ALA A 174 4.00 -9.04 -4.10
C ALA A 174 3.64 -7.55 -4.08
N THR A 175 2.46 -7.19 -4.60
CA THR A 175 1.94 -5.81 -4.58
C THR A 175 1.70 -5.31 -3.16
N ALA A 176 1.12 -6.13 -2.28
CA ALA A 176 0.91 -5.78 -0.88
C ALA A 176 2.24 -5.54 -0.14
N THR A 177 3.24 -6.40 -0.38
CA THR A 177 4.59 -6.23 0.17
C THR A 177 5.26 -4.96 -0.37
N THR A 178 5.12 -4.66 -1.67
CA THR A 178 5.59 -3.39 -2.22
C THR A 178 4.89 -2.19 -1.57
N ALA A 179 3.57 -2.24 -1.36
CA ALA A 179 2.83 -1.17 -0.69
C ALA A 179 3.33 -0.90 0.73
N GLN A 180 3.68 -1.94 1.49
CA GLN A 180 4.32 -1.82 2.80
C GLN A 180 5.69 -1.15 2.69
N TYR A 181 6.54 -1.58 1.75
CA TYR A 181 7.85 -0.98 1.54
C TYR A 181 7.76 0.48 1.11
N THR A 182 6.82 0.83 0.23
CA THR A 182 6.52 2.21 -0.16
C THR A 182 6.08 3.03 1.04
N GLY A 183 5.18 2.51 1.88
CA GLY A 183 4.73 3.20 3.10
C GLY A 183 5.86 3.48 4.08
N ARG A 184 6.72 2.48 4.36
CA ARG A 184 7.92 2.69 5.19
C ARG A 184 8.91 3.66 4.56
N GLY A 185 9.09 3.60 3.24
CA GLY A 185 9.96 4.51 2.50
C GLY A 185 9.49 5.96 2.60
N LEU A 186 8.19 6.19 2.41
CA LEU A 186 7.55 7.49 2.62
C LEU A 186 7.76 7.99 4.05
N ALA A 187 7.52 7.15 5.06
CA ALA A 187 7.70 7.56 6.45
C ALA A 187 9.14 7.95 6.79
N LYS A 188 10.13 7.21 6.25
CA LYS A 188 11.54 7.56 6.43
C LYS A 188 11.88 8.88 5.76
N ALA A 189 11.44 9.09 4.52
CA ALA A 189 11.62 10.36 3.83
C ALA A 189 10.89 11.53 4.54
N ASP A 190 9.72 11.27 5.12
CA ASP A 190 9.00 12.25 5.94
C ASP A 190 9.75 12.58 7.24
N ALA A 191 10.38 11.59 7.86
CA ALA A 191 11.15 11.77 9.08
C ALA A 191 12.51 12.45 8.86
N GLU A 192 13.12 12.25 7.68
CA GLU A 192 14.34 12.95 7.26
C GLU A 192 14.06 14.43 6.98
N ASP A 193 12.92 14.74 6.34
CA ASP A 193 12.54 16.10 5.94
C ASP A 193 11.32 16.63 6.71
N LEU A 194 11.34 16.59 8.04
CA LEU A 194 10.20 17.06 8.85
C LEU A 194 9.90 18.55 8.71
N ASP A 195 10.86 19.31 8.17
CA ASP A 195 10.72 20.74 7.97
C ASP A 195 9.64 21.11 6.94
N LYS A 196 9.26 20.18 6.07
CA LYS A 196 8.16 20.35 5.10
C LYS A 196 6.78 20.35 5.76
N PHE A 197 6.64 19.77 6.95
CA PHE A 197 5.38 19.73 7.67
C PHE A 197 5.11 21.07 8.36
N PRO A 198 3.84 21.53 8.43
CA PRO A 198 3.50 22.77 9.11
C PRO A 198 3.98 22.78 10.57
N VAL A 199 4.62 23.87 10.98
CA VAL A 199 4.94 24.10 12.40
C VAL A 199 3.65 24.35 13.16
N VAL A 200 3.49 23.66 14.29
CA VAL A 200 2.36 23.81 15.20
C VAL A 200 2.83 24.40 16.52
N ILE A 201 2.19 25.49 16.92
CA ILE A 201 2.28 26.02 18.28
C ILE A 201 0.96 25.69 18.97
N LEU A 202 1.06 24.96 20.07
CA LEU A 202 -0.09 24.49 20.84
C LEU A 202 -0.19 25.25 22.15
N ASP A 203 -1.30 25.95 22.35
CA ASP A 203 -1.63 26.54 23.65
C ASP A 203 -2.68 25.66 24.35
N THR A 204 -2.46 25.30 25.61
CA THR A 204 -3.35 24.39 26.36
C THR A 204 -3.81 25.00 27.68
N LYS A 205 -5.01 24.59 28.13
CA LYS A 205 -5.53 24.96 29.45
C LYS A 205 -4.78 24.25 30.59
N GLU A 206 -4.45 22.98 30.38
CA GLU A 206 -3.77 22.12 31.36
C GLU A 206 -2.37 21.73 30.88
N LYS A 207 -1.51 21.34 31.83
CA LYS A 207 -0.14 20.91 31.53
C LYS A 207 -0.15 19.51 30.93
N LEU A 208 0.40 19.34 29.73
CA LEU A 208 0.52 18.05 29.04
C LEU A 208 1.71 17.21 29.51
N ALA A 209 2.71 17.83 30.17
CA ALA A 209 3.91 17.16 30.71
C ALA A 209 4.64 16.27 29.68
N LEU A 210 4.68 16.71 28.43
CA LEU A 210 5.35 16.03 27.31
C LEU A 210 6.88 16.00 27.53
N ARG A 211 7.52 14.89 27.16
CA ARG A 211 8.96 14.65 27.43
C ARG A 211 9.83 14.46 26.18
N SER A 212 9.27 14.66 25.00
CA SER A 212 10.00 14.50 23.74
C SER A 212 11.12 15.54 23.62
N PRO A 213 12.37 15.13 23.26
CA PRO A 213 13.45 16.06 22.95
C PRO A 213 13.05 17.13 21.92
N GLY A 214 13.55 18.36 22.08
CA GLY A 214 13.28 19.48 21.17
C GLY A 214 11.94 20.20 21.38
N LEU A 215 11.13 19.74 22.35
CA LEU A 215 9.88 20.40 22.73
C LEU A 215 10.14 21.49 23.77
N GLU A 216 9.64 22.71 23.51
CA GLU A 216 9.70 23.81 24.47
C GLU A 216 8.33 24.00 25.13
N GLU A 217 8.26 23.81 26.46
CA GLU A 217 7.09 24.16 27.27
C GLU A 217 7.32 25.52 27.92
N THR A 218 6.40 26.47 27.70
CA THR A 218 6.41 27.79 28.35
C THR A 218 5.09 28.03 29.07
N ALA A 219 5.16 28.42 30.35
CA ALA A 219 3.98 28.91 31.07
C ALA A 219 3.60 30.31 30.56
N LEU A 220 2.35 30.47 30.14
CA LEU A 220 1.79 31.76 29.73
C LEU A 220 1.41 32.57 30.98
N ARG A 221 1.61 33.89 30.92
CA ARG A 221 1.31 34.77 32.05
C ARG A 221 -0.20 34.83 32.28
N ALA A 222 -0.61 34.62 33.53
CA ALA A 222 -2.00 34.78 33.94
C ALA A 222 -2.47 36.22 33.72
N GLY A 223 -3.68 36.38 33.19
CA GLY A 223 -4.30 37.68 32.91
C GLY A 223 -5.82 37.55 32.84
N ALA A 224 -6.53 38.67 32.98
CA ALA A 224 -7.98 38.69 32.91
C ALA A 224 -8.45 38.15 31.55
N GLY A 225 -9.29 37.10 31.56
CA GLY A 225 -9.80 36.44 30.35
C GLY A 225 -8.84 35.45 29.68
N GLN A 226 -7.63 35.22 30.21
CA GLN A 226 -6.71 34.22 29.68
C GLN A 226 -7.17 32.81 30.10
N THR A 227 -7.53 31.99 29.12
CA THR A 227 -7.95 30.60 29.36
C THR A 227 -6.82 29.59 29.15
N PHE A 228 -5.80 29.92 28.35
CA PHE A 228 -4.68 29.03 28.06
C PHE A 228 -3.47 29.37 28.92
N ASN A 229 -2.91 28.35 29.58
CA ASN A 229 -1.89 28.51 30.61
C ASN A 229 -0.51 28.02 30.16
N TYR A 230 -0.44 27.16 29.14
CA TYR A 230 0.81 26.58 28.66
C TYR A 230 0.91 26.73 27.15
N ARG A 231 2.14 26.90 26.65
CA ARG A 231 2.49 26.93 25.23
C ARG A 231 3.55 25.89 24.94
N TYR A 232 3.32 25.09 23.91
CA TYR A 232 4.24 24.10 23.39
C TYR A 232 4.73 24.52 21.99
N ARG A 233 6.05 24.50 21.79
CA ARG A 233 6.72 24.72 20.49
C ARG A 233 7.65 23.56 20.15
N GLY A 234 8.08 23.49 18.90
CA GLY A 234 8.91 22.39 18.40
C GLY A 234 8.08 21.19 17.93
N LEU A 235 6.82 21.41 17.56
CA LEU A 235 5.92 20.40 17.01
C LEU A 235 5.67 20.64 15.52
N ARG A 236 5.56 19.54 14.77
CA ARG A 236 5.20 19.48 13.36
C ARG A 236 3.88 18.72 13.23
N LEU A 237 2.99 19.22 12.38
CA LEU A 237 1.73 18.54 12.09
C LEU A 237 1.99 17.35 11.17
N LEU A 238 1.86 16.12 11.68
CA LEU A 238 1.97 14.93 10.84
C LEU A 238 0.67 14.70 10.04
N ILE A 239 -0.47 14.72 10.73
CA ILE A 239 -1.79 14.55 10.12
C ILE A 239 -2.89 15.06 11.05
N VAL A 240 -3.99 15.52 10.45
CA VAL A 240 -5.25 15.85 11.12
C VAL A 240 -6.19 14.66 10.95
N GLY A 241 -6.67 14.09 12.07
CA GLY A 241 -7.80 13.16 12.08
C GLY A 241 -9.12 13.92 12.27
N GLU A 242 -10.24 13.20 12.41
CA GLU A 242 -11.56 13.85 12.53
C GLU A 242 -11.61 14.92 13.64
N ASN A 243 -11.29 14.53 14.88
CA ASN A 243 -11.35 15.41 16.06
C ASN A 243 -10.02 15.46 16.84
N ARG A 244 -8.89 15.25 16.16
CA ARG A 244 -7.58 15.17 16.82
C ARG A 244 -6.43 15.52 15.89
N LEU A 245 -5.39 16.07 16.49
CA LEU A 245 -4.12 16.35 15.83
C LEU A 245 -3.09 15.30 16.21
N PHE A 246 -2.37 14.81 15.21
CA PHE A 246 -1.20 13.96 15.40
C PHE A 246 0.04 14.82 15.14
N LEU A 247 0.80 15.06 16.20
CA LEU A 247 1.93 15.98 16.21
C LEU A 247 3.21 15.19 16.50
N VAL A 248 4.25 15.47 15.74
CA VAL A 248 5.59 14.91 15.96
C VAL A 248 6.55 16.02 16.36
N PRO A 249 7.59 15.72 17.16
CA PRO A 249 8.63 16.70 17.46
C PRO A 249 9.35 17.11 16.17
N GLN A 250 9.92 18.32 16.15
CA GLN A 250 10.65 18.86 14.99
C GLN A 250 11.87 18.01 14.60
N GLN A 251 12.50 17.35 15.57
CA GLN A 251 13.56 16.37 15.34
C GLN A 251 13.03 14.99 15.70
N TRP A 252 13.07 14.06 14.75
CA TRP A 252 12.58 12.70 14.93
C TRP A 252 13.71 11.71 15.12
N THR A 253 13.63 10.97 16.22
CA THR A 253 14.50 9.86 16.57
C THR A 253 13.64 8.69 17.07
N ALA A 254 14.21 7.50 17.11
CA ALA A 254 13.49 6.29 17.53
C ALA A 254 12.99 6.33 19.00
N SER A 255 13.46 7.27 19.83
CA SER A 255 12.99 7.44 21.21
C SER A 255 11.86 8.48 21.35
N ASN A 256 11.50 9.17 20.26
CA ASN A 256 10.41 10.13 20.26
C ASN A 256 9.04 9.43 20.26
N THR A 257 8.01 10.18 20.61
CA THR A 257 6.62 9.70 20.61
C THR A 257 5.76 10.71 19.87
N THR A 258 4.82 10.21 19.07
CA THR A 258 3.77 11.05 18.49
C THR A 258 2.82 11.51 19.59
N VAL A 259 2.57 12.81 19.63
CA VAL A 259 1.63 13.44 20.55
C VAL A 259 0.27 13.53 19.88
N VAL A 260 -0.75 12.96 20.51
CA VAL A 260 -2.13 13.02 20.04
C VAL A 260 -2.92 13.96 20.94
N VAL A 261 -3.54 14.98 20.36
CA VAL A 261 -4.28 16.00 21.11
C VAL A 261 -5.68 16.16 20.53
N PRO A 262 -6.75 16.18 21.35
CA PRO A 262 -8.10 16.43 20.86
C PRO A 262 -8.22 17.84 20.28
N LEU A 263 -8.92 17.99 19.16
CA LEU A 263 -9.20 19.27 18.54
C LEU A 263 -10.50 19.85 19.12
N ASP A 264 -10.42 20.37 20.35
CA ASP A 264 -11.55 20.93 21.09
C ASP A 264 -11.20 22.24 21.80
N SER A 265 -12.09 22.72 22.67
CA SER A 265 -11.90 23.97 23.41
C SER A 265 -10.80 23.95 24.47
N SER A 266 -10.17 22.80 24.75
CA SER A 266 -9.05 22.68 25.69
C SER A 266 -7.73 23.17 25.10
N ILE A 267 -7.67 23.31 23.77
CA ILE A 267 -6.48 23.74 23.05
C ILE A 267 -6.74 24.91 22.10
N ARG A 268 -5.70 25.69 21.82
CA ARG A 268 -5.64 26.65 20.71
C ARG A 268 -4.43 26.29 19.85
N VAL A 269 -4.70 26.09 18.57
CA VAL A 269 -3.71 25.66 17.58
C VAL A 269 -3.33 26.85 16.71
N GLN A 270 -2.04 27.05 16.50
CA GLN A 270 -1.53 28.05 15.57
C GLN A 270 -0.58 27.36 14.59
N PHE A 271 -0.78 27.61 13.30
CA PHE A 271 0.16 27.23 12.25
C PHE A 271 1.09 28.41 11.98
N GLN A 272 2.41 28.18 12.03
CA GLN A 272 3.36 29.20 11.61
C GLN A 272 3.48 29.15 10.09
N PHE A 273 3.35 30.30 9.42
CA PHE A 273 3.63 30.43 8.00
C PHE A 273 5.08 30.02 7.72
N GLN A 274 5.33 29.45 6.53
CA GLN A 274 6.70 29.35 6.07
C GLN A 274 7.28 30.77 5.97
N ASN A 275 8.51 30.95 6.44
CA ASN A 275 9.23 32.22 6.33
C ASN A 275 9.69 32.42 4.87
N ASP A 276 8.74 32.41 3.93
CA ASP A 276 8.91 32.86 2.57
C ASP A 276 8.31 34.27 2.50
N PRO A 277 9.14 35.34 2.55
CA PRO A 277 8.63 36.70 2.53
C PRO A 277 7.89 36.98 1.20
N PRO A 278 6.82 37.78 1.21
CA PRO A 278 6.05 38.12 0.00
C PRO A 278 6.85 38.93 -1.03
#